data_AF-A0A7Z9UHW6-F1
#
_entry.id   AF-A0A7Z9UHW6-F1
#
_cell.length_a   1.000
_cell.length_b   1.000
_cell.length_c   1.000
_cell.angle_alpha   90.00
_cell.angle_beta   90.00
_cell.angle_gamma   90.00
#
_symmetry.space_group_name_H-M   'P 1'
#
loop_
_entity.id
_entity.type
_entity.pdbx_description
1 polymer ?
#
loop_
_entity_poly.entity_id
_entity_poly.type
_entity_poly.pdbx_seq_one_letter_code
_entity_poly.pdbx_strand_id
1 'polypeptide(L)'
;MKLFKIFSGLLLLVLILIFLLKNTEEVTIDLVFARYDLVKIAFVMLGALAVGILIGYGVAVTSIISSKSEVRALKVKNRRLSDELNDLRNVAIDEGIYDNDVGED
;
A
#
# COMPACT_ATOMS: atom_id res chain seq x y z
N MET A 1 -16.75 -10.81 1.46
CA MET A 1 -16.75 -11.21 2.89
C MET A 1 -15.37 -11.74 3.29
N LYS A 2 -14.91 -11.50 4.53
CA LYS A 2 -13.56 -11.95 4.99
C LYS A 2 -13.37 -13.47 4.81
N LEU A 3 -14.41 -14.26 5.08
CA LEU A 3 -14.42 -15.71 4.87
C LEU A 3 -14.17 -16.11 3.41
N PHE A 4 -14.84 -15.46 2.45
CA PHE A 4 -14.66 -15.76 1.03
C PHE A 4 -13.22 -15.50 0.55
N LYS A 5 -12.56 -14.45 1.05
CA LYS A 5 -11.15 -14.15 0.72
C LYS A 5 -10.22 -15.26 1.21
N ILE A 6 -10.43 -15.75 2.42
CA ILE A 6 -9.64 -16.84 3.01
C ILE A 6 -9.90 -18.16 2.26
N PHE A 7 -11.16 -18.47 1.99
CA PHE A 7 -11.55 -19.68 1.25
C PHE A 7 -10.96 -19.69 -0.17
N SER A 8 -11.04 -18.56 -0.89
CA SER A 8 -10.42 -18.43 -2.21
C SER A 8 -8.89 -18.60 -2.15
N GLY A 9 -8.23 -18.09 -1.12
CA GLY A 9 -6.79 -18.27 -0.93
C GLY A 9 -6.42 -19.73 -0.65
N LEU A 10 -7.22 -20.44 0.14
CA LEU A 10 -7.04 -21.86 0.40
C LEU A 10 -7.21 -22.69 -0.88
N LEU A 11 -8.27 -22.41 -1.66
CA LEU A 11 -8.51 -23.08 -2.94
C LEU A 11 -7.34 -22.88 -3.90
N LEU A 12 -6.83 -21.64 -3.99
CA LEU A 12 -5.67 -21.31 -4.81
C LEU A 12 -4.42 -22.08 -4.35
N LEU A 13 -4.19 -22.19 -3.03
CA LEU A 13 -3.06 -22.93 -2.48
C LEU A 13 -3.13 -24.43 -2.83
N VAL A 14 -4.31 -25.04 -2.74
CA VAL A 14 -4.51 -26.44 -3.15
C VAL A 14 -4.24 -26.62 -4.65
N LEU A 15 -4.70 -25.68 -5.48
CA LEU A 15 -4.48 -25.71 -6.93
C LEU A 15 -2.98 -25.63 -7.25
N ILE A 16 -2.25 -24.71 -6.62
CA ILE A 16 -0.79 -24.59 -6.76
C ILE A 16 -0.11 -25.90 -6.35
N LEU A 17 -0.53 -26.52 -5.26
CA LEU A 17 0.07 -27.77 -4.79
C LEU A 17 -0.14 -28.92 -5.79
N ILE A 18 -1.36 -29.08 -6.31
CA ILE A 18 -1.68 -30.07 -7.35
C ILE A 18 -0.84 -29.81 -8.61
N PHE A 19 -0.73 -28.54 -9.01
CA PHE A 19 0.09 -28.13 -10.15
C PHE A 19 1.56 -28.51 -9.95
N LEU A 20 2.14 -28.25 -8.77
CA LEU A 20 3.53 -28.62 -8.48
C LEU A 20 3.74 -30.14 -8.48
N LEU A 21 2.82 -30.91 -7.87
CA LEU A 21 2.91 -32.37 -7.84
C LEU A 21 2.89 -32.99 -9.24
N LYS A 22 2.07 -32.43 -10.14
CA LYS A 22 1.98 -32.85 -11.55
C LYS A 22 3.24 -32.53 -12.35
N ASN A 23 4.05 -31.57 -11.90
CA ASN A 23 5.20 -31.07 -12.63
C ASN A 23 6.51 -31.37 -11.86
N THR A 24 6.73 -32.64 -11.52
CA THR A 24 7.93 -33.08 -10.79
C THR A 24 8.97 -33.77 -11.67
N GLU A 25 8.71 -33.84 -12.98
CA GLU A 25 9.64 -34.42 -13.96
C GLU A 25 10.96 -33.65 -14.02
N GLU A 26 12.03 -34.40 -14.25
CA GLU A 26 13.38 -33.86 -14.41
C GLU A 26 13.56 -33.42 -15.86
N VAL A 27 13.86 -32.14 -16.03
CA VAL A 27 14.04 -31.52 -17.33
C VAL A 27 15.25 -30.60 -17.31
N THR A 28 15.87 -30.43 -18.47
CA THR A 28 16.87 -29.38 -18.66
C THR A 28 16.16 -28.05 -18.81
N ILE A 29 16.59 -27.05 -18.04
CA ILE A 29 16.01 -25.72 -18.03
C ILE A 29 17.09 -24.71 -18.41
N ASP A 30 16.80 -23.93 -19.44
CA ASP A 30 17.63 -22.82 -19.89
C ASP A 30 16.98 -21.51 -19.43
N LEU A 31 17.54 -20.88 -18.40
CA LEU A 31 17.13 -19.56 -17.94
C LEU A 31 18.01 -18.50 -18.60
N VAL A 32 17.53 -17.25 -18.62
CA VAL A 32 18.20 -16.09 -19.24
C VAL A 32 19.70 -15.96 -18.87
N PHE A 33 20.08 -16.37 -17.66
CA PHE A 33 21.45 -16.24 -17.16
C PHE A 33 22.10 -17.56 -16.71
N ALA A 34 21.37 -18.67 -16.72
CA ALA A 34 21.84 -19.93 -16.14
C ALA A 34 21.11 -21.13 -16.75
N ARG A 35 21.85 -22.20 -17.01
CA ARG A 35 21.31 -23.47 -17.45
C ARG A 35 21.49 -24.52 -16.37
N TYR A 36 20.43 -25.28 -16.12
CA TYR A 36 20.44 -26.38 -15.17
C TYR A 36 19.96 -27.66 -15.87
N ASP A 37 20.74 -28.72 -15.74
CA ASP A 37 20.39 -30.04 -16.26
C ASP A 37 19.84 -30.93 -15.13
N LEU A 38 18.89 -31.81 -15.49
CA LEU A 38 18.30 -32.80 -14.59
C LEU A 38 17.71 -32.20 -13.29
N VAL A 39 17.00 -31.07 -13.41
CA VAL A 39 16.33 -30.44 -12.27
C VAL A 39 14.83 -30.68 -12.36
N LYS A 40 14.20 -30.99 -11.21
CA LYS A 40 12.75 -31.07 -11.13
C LYS A 40 12.14 -29.70 -11.36
N ILE A 41 11.32 -29.58 -12.40
CA ILE A 41 10.73 -28.29 -12.80
C ILE A 41 9.90 -27.65 -11.69
N ALA A 42 9.29 -28.45 -10.80
CA ALA A 42 8.61 -27.98 -9.59
C ALA A 42 9.46 -27.01 -8.75
N PHE A 43 10.76 -27.27 -8.57
CA PHE A 43 11.63 -26.40 -7.76
C PHE A 43 11.90 -25.06 -8.45
N VAL A 44 12.09 -25.07 -9.76
CA VAL A 44 12.30 -23.83 -10.53
C VAL A 44 11.03 -22.99 -10.54
N MET A 45 9.86 -23.60 -10.73
CA MET A 45 8.58 -22.91 -10.64
C MET A 45 8.32 -22.35 -9.25
N LEU A 46 8.63 -23.11 -8.19
CA LEU A 46 8.51 -22.63 -6.81
C LEU A 46 9.43 -21.43 -6.57
N GLY A 47 10.68 -21.49 -7.04
CA GLY A 47 11.63 -20.40 -6.92
C GLY A 47 11.17 -19.14 -7.66
N ALA A 48 10.72 -19.28 -8.90
CA ALA A 48 10.19 -18.17 -9.70
C ALA A 48 8.95 -17.53 -9.04
N LEU A 49 8.03 -18.36 -8.53
CA LEU A 49 6.84 -17.91 -7.81
C LEU A 49 7.22 -17.18 -6.52
N ALA A 50 8.18 -17.70 -5.75
CA ALA A 50 8.66 -17.05 -4.53
C ALA A 50 9.28 -15.68 -4.82
N VAL A 51 10.14 -15.57 -5.84
CA VAL A 51 10.74 -14.30 -6.26
C VAL A 51 9.67 -13.30 -6.68
N GLY A 52 8.69 -13.74 -7.49
CA GLY A 52 7.57 -12.89 -7.91
C GLY A 52 6.73 -12.38 -6.73
N ILE A 53 6.45 -13.24 -5.75
CA ILE A 53 5.74 -12.84 -4.52
C ILE A 53 6.55 -11.82 -3.72
N LEU A 54 7.85 -12.03 -3.55
CA LEU A 54 8.72 -11.11 -2.80
C LEU A 54 8.75 -9.73 -3.44
N ILE A 55 8.91 -9.67 -4.77
CA ILE A 55 8.91 -8.41 -5.51
C ILE A 55 7.53 -7.74 -5.39
N GLY A 56 6.44 -8.47 -5.64
CA GLY A 56 5.09 -7.94 -5.56
C GLY A 56 4.75 -7.42 -4.16
N TYR A 57 5.13 -8.15 -3.12
CA TYR A 57 4.98 -7.72 -1.74
C TYR A 57 5.81 -6.47 -1.44
N GLY A 58 7.06 -6.42 -1.89
CA GLY A 58 7.92 -5.25 -1.76
C GLY A 58 7.30 -3.98 -2.34
N VAL A 59 6.75 -4.07 -3.56
CA VAL A 59 6.03 -2.96 -4.21
C VAL A 59 4.77 -2.56 -3.43
N ALA A 60 4.01 -3.53 -2.93
CA ALA A 60 2.82 -3.24 -2.13
C ALA A 60 3.17 -2.51 -0.83
N VAL A 61 4.24 -2.92 -0.14
CA VAL A 61 4.69 -2.29 1.10
C VAL A 61 5.12 -0.84 0.86
N THR A 62 5.95 -0.57 -0.15
CA THR A 62 6.40 0.80 -0.46
C THR A 62 5.21 1.70 -0.81
N SER A 63 4.25 1.19 -1.58
CA SER A 63 3.01 1.89 -1.92
C SER A 63 2.17 2.25 -0.68
N ILE A 64 1.99 1.31 0.25
CA ILE A 64 1.24 1.53 1.49
C ILE A 64 1.92 2.59 2.37
N ILE A 65 3.25 2.54 2.49
CA ILE A 65 4.03 3.52 3.27
C ILE A 65 3.90 4.91 2.65
N SER A 66 4.08 5.04 1.33
CA SER A 66 3.92 6.30 0.60
C SER A 66 2.53 6.89 0.83
N SER A 67 1.48 6.08 0.66
CA SER A 67 0.08 6.49 0.86
C SER A 67 -0.17 7.00 2.29
N LYS A 68 0.37 6.33 3.31
CA LYS A 68 0.26 6.80 4.71
C LYS A 68 0.95 8.14 4.93
N SER A 69 2.11 8.35 4.30
CA SER A 69 2.85 9.60 4.39
C SER A 69 2.07 10.77 3.78
N GLU A 70 1.44 10.53 2.63
CA GLU A 70 0.63 11.51 1.92
C GLU A 70 -0.64 11.87 2.72
N VAL A 71 -1.32 10.87 3.28
CA VAL A 71 -2.47 11.10 4.18
C VAL A 71 -2.07 11.96 5.37
N ARG A 72 -0.89 11.74 5.96
CA ARG A 72 -0.40 12.57 7.07
C ARG A 72 -0.14 14.01 6.60
N ALA A 73 0.51 14.18 5.45
CA ALA A 73 0.80 15.50 4.88
C ALA A 73 -0.50 16.27 4.59
N LEU A 74 -1.50 15.62 4.01
CA LEU A 74 -2.82 16.19 3.72
C LEU A 74 -3.54 16.62 5.00
N LYS A 75 -3.49 15.80 6.07
CA LYS A 75 -4.07 16.18 7.37
C LYS A 75 -3.41 17.42 7.97
N VAL A 76 -2.08 17.53 7.89
CA VAL A 76 -1.34 18.70 8.40
C VAL A 76 -1.70 19.96 7.60
N LYS A 77 -1.72 19.87 6.26
CA LYS A 77 -2.12 21.00 5.39
C LYS A 77 -3.55 21.44 5.67
N ASN A 78 -4.48 20.49 5.80
CA ASN A 78 -5.88 20.79 6.06
C ASN A 78 -6.07 21.50 7.42
N ARG A 79 -5.37 21.04 8.46
CA ARG A 79 -5.38 21.71 9.77
C ARG A 79 -4.82 23.12 9.69
N ARG A 80 -3.65 23.31 9.06
CA ARG A 80 -3.05 24.64 8.88
C ARG A 80 -3.97 25.60 8.14
N LEU A 81 -4.61 25.13 7.06
CA LEU A 81 -5.54 25.95 6.29
C LEU A 81 -6.80 26.30 7.10
N SER A 82 -7.26 25.38 7.96
CA SER A 82 -8.36 25.64 8.88
C SER A 82 -7.98 26.67 9.96
N ASP A 83 -6.75 26.59 10.47
CA ASP A 83 -6.21 27.55 11.45
C ASP A 83 -6.06 28.93 10.80
N GLU A 84 -5.49 29.02 9.59
CA GLU A 84 -5.38 30.28 8.81
C GLU A 84 -6.75 30.90 8.52
N LEU A 85 -7.72 30.08 8.11
CA LEU A 85 -9.11 30.53 7.90
C LEU A 85 -9.74 31.06 9.20
N ASN A 86 -9.49 30.38 10.32
CA ASN A 86 -10.01 30.78 11.62
C ASN A 86 -9.36 32.08 12.12
N ASP A 87 -8.07 32.26 11.89
CA ASP A 87 -7.34 33.49 12.21
C ASP A 87 -7.83 34.66 11.35
N LEU A 88 -8.05 34.45 10.04
CA LEU A 88 -8.67 35.43 9.15
C LEU A 88 -10.09 35.80 9.59
N ARG A 89 -10.88 34.83 10.06
CA ARG A 89 -12.21 35.09 10.63
C ARG A 89 -12.13 35.87 11.94
N ASN A 90 -11.11 35.62 12.76
CA ASN A 90 -10.95 36.28 14.05
C ASN A 90 -10.45 37.71 13.90
N VAL A 91 -9.56 37.98 12.95
CA VAL A 91 -9.09 39.35 12.60
C VAL A 91 -10.25 40.23 12.11
N ALA A 92 -11.15 39.69 11.29
CA ALA A 92 -12.34 40.43 10.83
C ALA A 92 -13.38 40.73 11.93
N ILE A 93 -13.30 40.07 13.09
CA ILE A 93 -14.20 40.31 14.24
C ILE A 93 -13.56 41.29 15.24
N ASP A 94 -12.23 41.34 15.34
CA ASP A 94 -11.50 42.23 16.25
C ASP A 94 -11.46 43.69 15.75
N GLU A 95 -11.60 43.91 14.43
CA GLU A 95 -11.63 45.24 13.81
C GLU A 95 -13.00 45.98 13.94
N GLY A 96 -13.98 45.42 14.68
CA GLY A 96 -15.35 45.97 14.74
C GLY A 96 -16.00 46.10 16.13
N ILE A 97 -15.26 45.91 17.23
CA ILE A 97 -15.83 45.96 18.60
C ILE A 97 -15.27 47.10 19.47
N TYR A 98 -14.43 47.97 18.92
CA TYR A 98 -13.98 49.18 19.62
C TYR A 98 -13.93 50.37 18.67
N ASP A 99 -15.09 50.89 18.28
CA ASP A 99 -15.23 52.33 18.13
C ASP A 99 -16.70 52.74 18.23
N ASN A 100 -16.93 53.80 18.99
CA ASN A 100 -18.20 54.44 19.37
C ASN A 100 -18.90 53.84 20.59
N ASP A 101 -18.43 54.25 21.78
CA ASP A 101 -19.27 55.03 22.70
C ASP A 101 -18.36 55.79 23.66
N VAL A 102 -17.80 56.89 23.14
CA VAL A 102 -17.43 58.06 23.94
C VAL A 102 -18.76 58.72 24.34
N GLY A 103 -19.28 58.33 25.50
CA GLY A 103 -20.46 58.94 26.12
C GLY A 103 -20.04 59.76 27.32
N GLU A 104 -20.28 61.07 27.23
CA GLU A 104 -20.17 62.09 28.28
C GLU A 104 -20.89 61.69 29.58
N ASP A 105 -20.27 62.02 30.72
CA ASP A 105 -20.88 62.73 31.86
C ASP A 105 -19.79 63.27 32.80
#